data_AF-R1G3B4-F1
#
_entry.id   AF-R1G3B4-F1
#
_cell.length_a   1.000
_cell.length_b   1.000
_cell.length_c   1.000
_cell.angle_alpha   90.00
_cell.angle_beta   90.00
_cell.angle_gamma   90.00
#
_symmetry.space_group_name_H-M   'P 1'
#
loop_
_entity.id
_entity.type
_entity.pdbx_description
1 polymer ?
#
loop_
_entity_poly.entity_id
_entity_poly.type
_entity_poly.pdbx_seq_one_letter_code
_entity_poly.pdbx_strand_id
1 'polypeptide(L)'
;MSQRPPPPQRQPGDWTCPGCGANVFKSKAECFKCKAPRPERPADGDGGASRAPPPKRRGDWTCPQCAANVFASNSECFRCQTPRPVGG
;
A
#
# COMPACT_ATOMS: atom_id res chain seq x y z
N MET A 1 -21.13 -29.05 29.87
CA MET A 1 -20.78 -27.81 29.14
C MET A 1 -19.52 -28.08 28.32
N SER A 2 -19.72 -28.49 27.06
CA SER A 2 -18.64 -28.89 26.13
C SER A 2 -17.87 -27.67 25.67
N GLN A 3 -16.66 -27.48 26.19
CA GLN A 3 -15.76 -26.43 25.72
C GLN A 3 -15.27 -26.81 24.33
N ARG A 4 -15.81 -26.16 23.29
CA ARG A 4 -15.26 -26.23 21.93
C ARG A 4 -13.78 -25.85 22.00
N PRO A 5 -12.86 -26.63 21.41
CA PRO A 5 -11.46 -26.22 21.36
C PRO A 5 -11.36 -24.86 20.67
N PRO A 6 -10.46 -23.97 21.15
CA PRO A 6 -10.24 -22.68 20.49
C PRO A 6 -9.86 -22.92 19.02
N PRO A 7 -10.33 -22.06 18.09
CA PRO A 7 -10.02 -22.21 16.67
C PRO A 7 -8.48 -22.23 16.50
N PRO A 8 -7.96 -23.01 15.54
CA PRO A 8 -6.53 -23.09 15.30
C PRO A 8 -6.00 -21.67 15.09
N GLN A 9 -5.11 -21.27 15.98
CA GLN A 9 -4.48 -19.95 15.95
C GLN A 9 -3.75 -19.84 14.62
N ARG A 10 -4.25 -18.98 13.71
CA ARG A 10 -3.50 -18.63 12.50
C ARG A 10 -2.14 -18.14 12.97
N GLN A 11 -1.05 -18.70 12.45
CA GLN A 11 0.27 -18.33 12.96
C GLN A 11 0.44 -16.81 12.85
N PRO A 12 1.00 -16.14 13.85
CA PRO A 12 1.18 -14.68 13.83
C PRO A 12 2.05 -14.27 12.64
N GLY A 13 1.44 -13.92 11.51
CA GLY A 13 2.19 -13.56 10.31
C GLY A 13 1.57 -13.94 8.98
N ASP A 14 0.81 -15.02 8.93
CA ASP A 14 0.18 -15.47 7.69
C ASP A 14 -0.91 -14.49 7.25
N TRP A 15 -1.03 -14.26 5.94
CA TRP A 15 -1.99 -13.32 5.37
C TRP A 15 -3.04 -14.06 4.54
N THR A 16 -4.27 -13.57 4.56
CA THR A 16 -5.34 -14.13 3.73
C THR A 16 -5.37 -13.41 2.40
N CYS A 17 -5.36 -14.17 1.31
CA CYS A 17 -5.36 -13.64 -0.04
C CYS A 17 -6.72 -12.98 -0.37
N PRO A 18 -6.74 -11.70 -0.78
CA PRO A 18 -7.99 -11.00 -1.08
C PRO A 18 -8.64 -11.48 -2.39
N GLY A 19 -7.85 -12.03 -3.31
CA GLY A 19 -8.37 -12.52 -4.60
C GLY A 19 -9.03 -13.91 -4.55
N CYS A 20 -8.71 -14.74 -3.56
CA CYS A 20 -9.22 -16.13 -3.53
C CYS A 20 -9.45 -16.72 -2.13
N GLY A 21 -9.22 -15.95 -1.07
CA GLY A 21 -9.41 -16.39 0.32
C GLY A 21 -8.39 -17.40 0.86
N ALA A 22 -7.39 -17.79 0.07
CA ALA A 22 -6.36 -18.73 0.52
C ALA A 22 -5.47 -18.12 1.62
N ASN A 23 -5.10 -18.91 2.64
CA ASN A 23 -4.17 -18.48 3.68
C ASN A 23 -2.73 -18.67 3.19
N VAL A 24 -1.94 -17.61 3.15
CA VAL A 24 -0.62 -17.57 2.55
C VAL A 24 0.42 -17.26 3.63
N PHE A 25 1.55 -17.97 3.58
CA PHE A 25 2.63 -17.78 4.55
C PHE A 25 3.19 -16.35 4.58
N LYS A 26 3.53 -15.83 5.76
CA LYS A 26 4.15 -14.50 5.93
C LYS A 26 5.34 -14.25 4.99
N SER A 27 6.14 -15.29 4.77
CA SER A 27 7.37 -15.24 3.96
C SER A 27 7.10 -15.11 2.46
N LYS A 28 5.85 -15.28 2.02
CA LYS A 28 5.46 -15.20 0.61
C LYS A 28 4.86 -13.83 0.32
N ALA A 29 5.44 -13.16 -0.67
CA ALA A 29 4.94 -11.89 -1.19
C ALA A 29 3.73 -12.06 -2.12
N GLU A 30 3.42 -13.29 -2.52
CA GLU A 30 2.36 -13.61 -3.47
C GLU A 30 1.59 -14.86 -3.04
N CYS A 31 0.32 -14.93 -3.44
CA CYS A 31 -0.53 -16.07 -3.16
C CYS A 31 -0.04 -17.31 -3.93
N PHE A 32 0.14 -18.42 -3.22
CA PHE A 32 0.55 -19.68 -3.86
C PHE A 32 -0.49 -20.21 -4.86
N LYS A 33 -1.78 -19.84 -4.69
CA LYS A 33 -2.89 -20.35 -5.50
C LYS A 33 -3.18 -19.48 -6.73
N CYS A 34 -3.39 -18.19 -6.53
CA CYS A 34 -3.80 -17.26 -7.60
C CYS A 34 -2.72 -16.25 -7.99
N LYS A 35 -1.53 -16.31 -7.38
CA LYS A 35 -0.43 -15.37 -7.61
C LYS A 35 -0.75 -13.90 -7.30
N ALA A 36 -1.88 -13.62 -6.66
CA ALA A 36 -2.20 -12.26 -6.21
C ALA A 36 -1.14 -11.77 -5.21
N PRO A 37 -0.71 -10.50 -5.30
CA PRO A 37 0.27 -9.94 -4.37
C PRO A 37 -0.30 -9.88 -2.96
N ARG A 38 0.61 -9.96 -1.97
CA ARG A 38 0.29 -9.78 -0.56
C ARG A 38 -0.32 -8.38 -0.39
N PRO A 39 -1.53 -8.26 0.18
CA PRO A 39 -2.02 -6.96 0.60
C PRO A 39 -1.10 -6.46 1.72
N GLU A 40 -0.49 -5.30 1.50
CA GLU A 40 0.26 -4.60 2.53
C GLU A 40 -0.69 -4.39 3.72
N ARG A 41 -0.27 -4.85 4.90
CA ARG A 41 -1.17 -5.01 6.06
C ARG A 41 -1.93 -3.70 6.33
N PRO A 42 -3.27 -3.72 6.51
CA PRO A 42 -3.89 -2.71 7.35
C PRO A 42 -3.37 -2.97 8.77
N ALA A 43 -2.65 -2.00 9.33
CA ALA A 43 -2.34 -2.01 10.74
C ALA A 43 -3.67 -1.92 11.49
N ASP A 44 -4.00 -2.98 12.22
CA ASP A 44 -5.07 -2.96 13.21
C ASP A 44 -4.70 -1.90 14.27
N GLY A 45 -5.17 -0.66 14.12
CA GLY A 45 -5.08 0.37 15.17
C GLY A 45 -4.81 1.80 14.69
N ASP A 46 -5.88 2.59 14.69
CA ASP A 46 -5.95 4.05 14.91
C ASP A 46 -5.27 5.02 13.92
N GLY A 47 -6.09 5.88 13.31
CA GLY A 47 -5.63 7.02 12.50
C GLY A 47 -6.14 6.97 11.07
N GLY A 48 -7.24 7.68 10.82
CA GLY A 48 -7.92 7.71 9.53
C GLY A 48 -7.11 8.30 8.35
N ALA A 49 -7.80 8.29 7.22
CA ALA A 49 -7.45 8.95 5.95
C ALA A 49 -6.57 8.16 4.97
N SER A 50 -7.30 7.41 4.13
CA SER A 50 -7.18 7.50 2.68
C SER A 50 -5.95 6.87 2.04
N ARG A 51 -6.14 6.57 0.76
CA ARG A 51 -5.11 6.30 -0.25
C ARG A 51 -4.19 7.52 -0.47
N ALA A 52 -3.77 8.18 0.60
CA ALA A 52 -2.89 9.32 0.52
C ALA A 52 -1.47 8.79 0.31
N PRO A 53 -0.78 9.18 -0.77
CA PRO A 53 0.66 8.98 -0.85
C PRO A 53 1.30 9.55 0.43
N PRO A 54 2.48 9.03 0.85
CA PRO A 54 3.21 9.58 1.99
C PRO A 54 3.19 11.10 1.92
N PRO A 55 2.98 11.82 3.04
CA PRO A 55 2.89 13.27 3.01
C PRO A 55 4.11 13.78 2.23
N LYS A 56 3.83 14.36 1.07
CA LYS A 56 4.86 14.97 0.22
C LYS A 56 5.72 15.82 1.13
N ARG A 57 7.03 15.62 1.09
CA ARG A 57 7.92 16.52 1.81
C ARG A 57 7.56 17.91 1.33
N ARG A 58 7.45 18.87 2.27
CA ARG A 58 7.03 20.23 1.92
C ARG A 58 7.81 20.71 0.69
N GLY A 59 7.10 20.90 -0.41
CA GLY A 59 7.64 21.39 -1.67
C GLY A 59 7.64 20.39 -2.84
N ASP A 60 7.63 19.06 -2.63
CA ASP A 60 7.52 18.14 -3.78
C ASP A 60 6.13 18.17 -4.40
N TRP A 61 6.07 18.06 -5.73
CA TRP A 61 4.85 18.25 -6.53
C TRP A 61 4.64 17.06 -7.46
N THR A 62 3.38 16.74 -7.75
CA THR A 62 3.06 15.62 -8.66
C THR A 62 2.80 16.18 -10.03
N CYS A 63 3.44 15.62 -11.05
CA CYS A 63 3.22 16.00 -12.42
C CYS A 63 1.78 15.68 -12.85
N PRO A 64 1.00 16.66 -13.36
CA PRO A 64 -0.38 16.43 -13.78
C PRO A 64 -0.49 15.62 -15.08
N GLN A 65 0.59 15.53 -15.87
CA GLN A 65 0.59 14.79 -17.14
C GLN A 65 0.92 13.31 -16.98
N CYS A 66 1.86 12.95 -16.10
CA CYS A 66 2.33 11.57 -15.98
C CYS A 66 2.31 11.01 -14.55
N ALA A 67 1.71 11.74 -13.60
CA ALA A 67 1.60 11.37 -12.18
C ALA A 67 2.95 11.10 -11.47
N ALA A 68 4.08 11.48 -12.07
CA ALA A 68 5.39 11.33 -11.46
C ALA A 68 5.56 12.30 -10.28
N ASN A 69 6.19 11.85 -9.18
CA ASN A 69 6.53 12.72 -8.06
C ASN A 69 7.84 13.48 -8.36
N VAL A 70 7.77 14.80 -8.40
CA VAL A 70 8.88 15.68 -8.78
C VAL A 70 9.36 16.45 -7.55
N PHE A 71 10.69 16.46 -7.31
CA PHE A 71 11.26 17.18 -6.17
C PHE A 71 11.02 18.69 -6.26
N ALA A 72 10.83 19.33 -5.11
CA ALA A 72 10.56 20.77 -4.96
C ALA A 72 11.53 21.68 -5.71
N SER A 73 12.80 21.27 -5.79
CA SER A 73 13.88 22.01 -6.44
C SER A 73 13.76 22.03 -7.96
N ASN A 74 12.94 21.16 -8.56
CA ASN A 74 12.74 21.11 -9.99
C ASN A 74 11.51 21.94 -10.38
N SER A 75 11.71 22.89 -11.28
CA SER A 75 10.66 23.67 -11.94
C SER A 75 9.92 22.88 -13.02
N GLU A 76 10.45 21.74 -13.44
CA GLU A 76 9.92 20.91 -14.54
C GLU A 76 9.95 19.42 -14.18
N CYS A 77 9.05 18.64 -14.77
CA CYS A 77 9.00 17.22 -14.54
C CYS A 77 10.21 16.52 -15.17
N PHE A 78 10.99 15.79 -14.37
CA PHE A 78 12.15 15.02 -14.85
C PHE A 78 11.81 13.98 -15.93
N ARG A 79 10.54 13.58 -16.05
CA ARG A 79 10.09 12.53 -16.98
C ARG A 79 9.55 13.08 -18.30
N CYS A 80 8.81 14.18 -18.27
CA CYS A 80 8.06 14.70 -19.42
C CYS A 80 8.23 16.20 -19.63
N GLN A 81 9.12 16.83 -18.85
CA GLN A 81 9.47 18.26 -18.92
C GLN A 81 8.27 19.22 -18.73
N THR A 82 7.11 18.71 -18.30
CA THR A 82 5.96 19.57 -17.96
C THR A 82 6.34 20.54 -16.84
N PRO A 83 6.05 21.84 -16.97
CA PRO A 83 6.36 22.82 -15.94
C PRO A 83 5.54 22.58 -14.68
N ARG A 84 6.09 22.97 -13.53
CA ARG A 84 5.43 22.91 -12.23
C ARG A 84 4.16 23.76 -12.27
N PRO A 85 2.98 23.19 -11.91
CA PRO A 85 1.77 23.99 -11.77
C PRO A 85 1.94 24.97 -10.59
N VAL A 86 1.77 26.25 -10.86
CA VAL A 86 1.76 27.32 -9.86
C VAL A 86 0.40 27.29 -9.15
N GLY A 87 0.31 26.58 -8.02
CA GLY A 87 -0.93 26.55 -7.22
C GLY A 87 -0.99 25.37 -6.28
N GLY A 88 -0.87 25.64 -4.98
CA GLY A 88 -0.98 24.69 -3.88
C GLY A 88 -0.30 25.23 -2.63
#